data_AF-A0A2V9AQR5-F1
#
_entry.id   AF-A0A2V9AQR5-F1
#
_cell.length_a   1.000
_cell.length_b   1.000
_cell.length_c   1.000
_cell.angle_alpha   90.00
_cell.angle_beta   90.00
_cell.angle_gamma   90.00
#
_symmetry.space_group_name_H-M   'P 1'
#
loop_
_entity.id
_entity.type
_entity.pdbx_description
1 polymer ?
#
loop_
_entity_poly.entity_id
_entity_poly.type
_entity_poly.pdbx_seq_one_letter_code
_entity_poly.pdbx_strand_id
1 'polypeptide(L)'
;KARRLKREKGLSLVVVDYLQLITGRGRFNNRQEEVSSISRGLKGLAKELQLPVLVLSQLTRAPEREERGPQLSDLRESGAIEQDADVVMFIYRPHWSKMDASPEERDQAEIQVAKQRNGPTDKVRFVFRSRLTRFEEAAPDAFSQFAPDE
;
A
#
# COMPACT_ATOMS: atom_id res chain seq x y z
N LYS A 1 -18.70 -8.79 12.00
CA LYS A 1 -17.67 -9.31 12.94
C LYS A 1 -16.88 -8.18 13.62
N ALA A 2 -16.30 -7.24 12.86
CA ALA A 2 -15.55 -6.09 13.42
C ALA A 2 -16.35 -5.24 14.44
N ARG A 3 -17.60 -4.85 14.11
CA ARG A 3 -18.50 -4.13 15.04
C ARG A 3 -18.68 -4.81 16.40
N ARG A 4 -18.85 -6.15 16.38
CA ARG A 4 -18.98 -6.96 17.59
C ARG A 4 -17.67 -6.94 18.40
N LEU A 5 -16.54 -7.16 17.74
CA LEU A 5 -15.21 -7.13 18.37
C LEU A 5 -14.86 -5.75 18.96
N LYS A 6 -15.23 -4.66 18.29
CA LYS A 6 -15.04 -3.30 18.81
C LYS A 6 -15.73 -3.11 20.15
N ARG A 7 -16.99 -3.54 20.26
CA ARG A 7 -17.80 -3.44 21.47
C ARG A 7 -17.31 -4.36 22.60
N GLU A 8 -16.92 -5.59 22.27
CA GLU A 8 -16.58 -6.61 23.27
C GLU A 8 -15.13 -6.58 23.74
N LYS A 9 -14.19 -6.17 22.87
CA LYS A 9 -12.75 -6.36 23.10
C LYS A 9 -11.87 -5.14 22.83
N GLY A 10 -12.44 -3.99 22.42
CA GLY A 10 -11.66 -2.79 22.12
C GLY A 10 -10.79 -2.94 20.87
N LEU A 11 -11.42 -2.99 19.69
CA LEU A 11 -10.74 -3.07 18.39
C LEU A 11 -10.09 -1.72 18.01
N SER A 12 -8.81 -1.74 17.62
CA SER A 12 -8.06 -0.51 17.27
C SER A 12 -7.56 -0.44 15.82
N LEU A 13 -7.48 -1.56 15.12
CA LEU A 13 -7.03 -1.64 13.73
C LEU A 13 -7.74 -2.79 13.03
N VAL A 14 -8.08 -2.61 11.74
CA VAL A 14 -8.48 -3.70 10.86
C VAL A 14 -7.49 -3.77 9.71
N VAL A 15 -6.99 -4.98 9.44
CA VAL A 15 -6.14 -5.26 8.28
C VAL A 15 -6.89 -6.23 7.36
N VAL A 16 -6.89 -5.93 6.06
CA VAL A 16 -7.51 -6.77 5.02
C VAL A 16 -6.47 -7.13 3.97
N ASP A 17 -6.15 -8.42 3.91
CA ASP A 17 -5.24 -9.03 2.94
C ASP A 17 -6.03 -10.00 2.06
N TYR A 18 -6.38 -9.66 0.81
CA TYR A 18 -6.22 -8.38 0.11
C TYR A 18 -7.51 -8.04 -0.66
N LEU A 19 -7.65 -6.78 -1.11
CA LEU A 19 -8.88 -6.21 -1.67
C LEU A 19 -9.50 -7.08 -2.78
N GLN A 20 -8.67 -7.61 -3.68
CA GLN A 20 -9.12 -8.35 -4.84
C GLN A 20 -9.76 -9.71 -4.50
N LEU A 21 -9.59 -10.24 -3.28
CA LEU A 21 -10.29 -11.45 -2.81
C LEU A 21 -11.68 -11.14 -2.22
N ILE A 22 -11.99 -9.87 -1.98
CA ILE A 22 -13.30 -9.48 -1.46
C ILE A 22 -14.32 -9.53 -2.60
N THR A 23 -15.45 -10.15 -2.32
CA THR A 23 -16.63 -10.14 -3.18
C THR A 23 -17.62 -9.11 -2.68
N GLY A 24 -18.08 -8.24 -3.57
CA GLY A 24 -19.12 -7.27 -3.29
C GLY A 24 -20.47 -7.96 -3.07
N ARG A 25 -21.35 -7.33 -2.31
CA ARG A 25 -22.76 -7.77 -2.22
C ARG A 25 -23.58 -7.08 -3.30
N GLY A 26 -24.24 -7.86 -4.15
CA GLY A 26 -25.11 -7.36 -5.20
C GLY A 26 -24.75 -7.94 -6.57
N ARG A 27 -25.43 -7.43 -7.61
CA ARG A 27 -25.05 -7.68 -9.01
C ARG A 27 -24.23 -6.49 -9.49
N PHE A 28 -23.05 -6.78 -10.06
CA PHE A 28 -22.16 -5.78 -10.65
C PHE A 28 -21.97 -6.12 -12.12
N ASN A 29 -21.91 -5.12 -12.98
CA ASN A 29 -21.74 -5.33 -14.43
C ASN A 29 -20.28 -5.62 -14.77
N ASN A 30 -19.35 -5.12 -13.95
CA ASN A 30 -17.93 -5.33 -14.12
C ASN A 30 -17.22 -5.26 -12.75
N ARG A 31 -15.94 -5.66 -12.75
CA ARG A 31 -15.12 -5.69 -11.55
C ARG A 31 -14.83 -4.29 -10.98
N GLN A 32 -14.74 -3.27 -11.83
CA GLN A 32 -14.50 -1.89 -11.40
C GLN A 32 -15.63 -1.36 -10.51
N GLU A 33 -16.89 -1.61 -10.89
CA GLU A 33 -18.06 -1.25 -10.08
C GLU A 33 -18.06 -1.97 -8.73
N GLU A 34 -17.71 -3.26 -8.74
CA GLU A 34 -17.63 -4.09 -7.54
C GLU A 34 -16.56 -3.57 -6.58
N VAL A 35 -15.34 -3.33 -7.07
CA VAL A 35 -14.24 -2.77 -6.29
C VAL A 35 -14.58 -1.39 -5.76
N SER A 36 -15.27 -0.57 -6.55
CA SER A 36 -15.76 0.73 -6.11
C SER A 36 -16.76 0.61 -4.95
N SER A 37 -17.66 -0.38 -5.00
CA SER A 37 -18.60 -0.66 -3.91
C SER A 37 -17.90 -1.14 -2.63
N ILE A 38 -16.93 -2.04 -2.79
CA ILE A 38 -16.12 -2.57 -1.68
C ILE A 38 -15.33 -1.43 -1.01
N SER A 39 -14.65 -0.60 -1.79
CA SER A 39 -13.86 0.56 -1.33
C SER A 39 -14.71 1.51 -0.47
N ARG A 40 -15.87 1.94 -0.97
CA ARG A 40 -16.82 2.76 -0.21
C ARG A 40 -17.29 2.08 1.07
N GLY A 41 -17.58 0.77 1.01
CA GLY A 41 -17.98 -0.02 2.17
C GLY A 41 -16.91 -0.05 3.27
N LEU A 42 -15.64 -0.23 2.89
CA LEU A 42 -14.50 -0.21 3.80
C LEU A 42 -14.29 1.19 4.41
N LYS A 43 -14.41 2.26 3.62
CA LYS A 43 -14.36 3.63 4.12
C LYS A 43 -15.50 3.93 5.10
N GLY A 44 -16.71 3.45 4.80
CA GLY A 44 -17.86 3.52 5.70
C GLY A 44 -17.60 2.81 7.03
N LEU A 45 -17.05 1.59 6.98
CA LEU A 45 -16.67 0.83 8.17
C LEU A 45 -15.63 1.56 9.03
N ALA A 46 -14.60 2.13 8.40
CA ALA A 46 -13.56 2.89 9.10
C ALA A 46 -14.14 4.10 9.85
N LYS A 47 -15.01 4.87 9.19
CA LYS A 47 -15.69 6.03 9.79
C LYS A 47 -16.61 5.64 10.94
N GLU A 48 -17.39 4.58 10.75
CA GLU A 48 -18.35 4.11 11.74
C GLU A 48 -17.66 3.56 12.99
N LEU A 49 -16.59 2.77 12.82
CA LEU A 49 -15.84 2.20 13.93
C LEU A 49 -14.79 3.14 14.53
N GLN A 50 -14.61 4.31 13.92
CA GLN A 50 -13.60 5.31 14.26
C GLN A 50 -12.21 4.69 14.46
N LEU A 51 -11.77 3.91 13.48
CA LEU A 51 -10.46 3.26 13.50
C LEU A 51 -9.85 3.18 12.10
N PRO A 52 -8.51 3.06 12.01
CA PRO A 52 -7.84 2.82 10.73
C PRO A 52 -8.21 1.45 10.16
N VAL A 53 -8.45 1.42 8.85
CA VAL A 53 -8.61 0.18 8.07
C VAL A 53 -7.51 0.15 7.03
N LEU A 54 -6.53 -0.73 7.23
CA LEU A 54 -5.44 -0.97 6.29
C LEU A 54 -5.86 -2.08 5.31
N VAL A 55 -5.73 -1.82 4.02
CA VAL A 55 -6.16 -2.74 2.96
C VAL A 55 -4.99 -2.93 2.01
N LEU A 56 -4.63 -4.18 1.76
CA LEU A 56 -3.64 -4.50 0.73
C LEU A 56 -4.32 -4.56 -0.64
N SER A 57 -3.66 -4.02 -1.65
CA SER A 57 -4.11 -4.10 -3.04
C SER A 57 -2.95 -4.52 -3.93
N GLN A 58 -3.22 -5.43 -4.85
CA GLN A 58 -2.27 -5.77 -5.90
C GLN A 58 -2.25 -4.68 -7.00
N LEU A 59 -1.08 -4.50 -7.59
CA LEU A 59 -0.86 -3.62 -8.74
C LEU A 59 -1.06 -4.37 -10.06
N THR A 60 -1.20 -3.63 -11.15
CA THR A 60 -1.01 -4.17 -12.49
C THR A 60 0.46 -4.51 -12.74
N ARG A 61 0.77 -5.24 -13.82
CA ARG A 61 2.15 -5.58 -14.22
C ARG A 61 2.87 -4.44 -14.97
N ALA A 62 2.23 -3.29 -15.18
CA ALA A 62 2.82 -2.20 -15.96
C ALA A 62 4.15 -1.68 -15.38
N PRO A 63 4.28 -1.45 -14.05
CA PRO A 63 5.55 -0.96 -13.47
C PRO A 63 6.73 -1.90 -13.71
N GLU A 64 6.49 -3.21 -13.63
CA GLU A 64 7.52 -4.23 -13.85
C GLU A 64 8.01 -4.23 -15.30
N ARG A 65 7.09 -4.08 -16.27
CA ARG A 65 7.42 -4.09 -17.70
C ARG A 65 8.12 -2.82 -18.16
N GLU A 66 7.80 -1.70 -17.52
CA GLU A 66 8.38 -0.38 -17.80
C GLU A 66 9.61 -0.09 -16.94
N GLU A 67 10.02 -1.03 -16.08
CA GLU A 67 11.15 -0.92 -15.14
C GLU A 67 11.12 0.37 -14.28
N ARG A 68 9.90 0.82 -13.91
CA ARG A 68 9.69 2.03 -13.11
C ARG A 68 9.06 1.74 -11.76
N GLY A 69 9.03 2.77 -10.91
CA GLY A 69 8.28 2.74 -9.64
C GLY A 69 6.76 2.71 -9.84
N PRO A 70 6.01 2.24 -8.84
CA PRO A 70 4.54 2.20 -8.85
C PRO A 70 3.94 3.61 -8.73
N GLN A 71 2.77 3.79 -9.33
CA GLN A 71 1.99 5.03 -9.34
C GLN A 71 0.50 4.73 -9.10
N LEU A 72 -0.30 5.76 -8.82
CA LEU A 72 -1.74 5.61 -8.53
C LEU A 72 -2.51 4.94 -9.66
N SER A 73 -2.11 5.19 -10.92
CA SER A 73 -2.69 4.54 -12.11
C SER A 73 -2.45 3.03 -12.16
N ASP A 74 -1.46 2.51 -11.42
CA ASP A 74 -1.16 1.07 -11.39
C ASP A 74 -2.04 0.29 -10.42
N LEU A 75 -2.81 0.96 -9.56
CA LEU A 75 -3.86 0.30 -8.80
C LEU A 75 -4.90 -0.23 -9.78
N ARG A 76 -5.16 -1.53 -9.75
CA ARG A 76 -6.16 -2.12 -10.64
C ARG A 76 -7.53 -1.51 -10.33
N GLU A 77 -8.25 -1.06 -11.36
CA GLU A 77 -9.59 -0.48 -11.21
C GLU A 77 -9.57 0.75 -10.25
N SER A 78 -8.44 1.49 -10.28
CA SER A 78 -7.98 2.49 -9.30
C SER A 78 -8.93 3.62 -8.96
N GLY A 79 -9.77 4.07 -9.90
CA GLY A 79 -10.44 5.37 -9.77
C GLY A 79 -11.21 5.55 -8.45
N ALA A 80 -11.91 4.51 -7.99
CA ALA A 80 -12.64 4.58 -6.73
C ALA A 80 -11.75 4.39 -5.50
N ILE A 81 -10.75 3.50 -5.57
CA ILE A 81 -9.80 3.27 -4.48
C ILE A 81 -9.04 4.56 -4.18
N GLU A 82 -8.53 5.20 -5.25
CA GLU A 82 -7.82 6.46 -5.15
C GLU A 82 -8.71 7.52 -4.51
N GLN A 83 -9.96 7.70 -4.94
CA GLN A 83 -10.84 8.73 -4.39
C GLN A 83 -11.20 8.50 -2.91
N ASP A 84 -11.51 7.26 -2.54
CA ASP A 84 -12.03 6.89 -1.22
C ASP A 84 -10.94 6.81 -0.15
N ALA A 85 -9.73 6.38 -0.51
CA ALA A 85 -8.62 6.22 0.41
C ALA A 85 -8.15 7.57 0.98
N ASP A 86 -7.88 7.61 2.29
CA ASP A 86 -7.24 8.78 2.91
C ASP A 86 -5.74 8.81 2.61
N VAL A 87 -5.11 7.63 2.60
CA VAL A 87 -3.67 7.43 2.35
C VAL A 87 -3.48 6.28 1.37
N VAL A 88 -2.58 6.45 0.41
CA VAL A 88 -2.11 5.37 -0.47
C VAL A 88 -0.60 5.28 -0.33
N MET A 89 -0.12 4.07 -0.03
CA MET A 89 1.31 3.77 0.09
C MET A 89 1.68 2.65 -0.86
N PHE A 90 2.83 2.79 -1.53
CA PHE A 90 3.43 1.71 -2.30
C PHE A 90 4.69 1.19 -1.63
N ILE A 91 4.89 -0.11 -1.73
CA ILE A 91 6.16 -0.76 -1.39
C ILE A 91 6.94 -0.87 -2.69
N TYR A 92 8.10 -0.23 -2.77
CA TYR A 92 8.98 -0.29 -3.93
C TYR A 92 10.36 -0.79 -3.53
N ARG A 93 10.91 -1.72 -4.30
CA ARG A 93 12.28 -2.23 -4.12
C ARG A 93 12.94 -2.17 -5.50
N PRO A 94 13.78 -1.16 -5.81
CA PRO A 94 14.28 -0.97 -7.19
C PRO A 94 15.22 -2.07 -7.68
N HIS A 95 15.97 -2.71 -6.77
CA HIS A 95 17.06 -3.63 -7.13
C HIS A 95 16.78 -5.09 -6.81
N TRP A 96 15.61 -5.43 -6.25
CA TRP A 96 15.37 -6.77 -5.69
C TRP A 96 15.53 -7.94 -6.69
N SER A 97 15.24 -7.69 -7.97
CA SER A 97 15.32 -8.66 -9.05
C SER A 97 16.55 -8.48 -9.95
N LYS A 98 17.38 -7.46 -9.70
CA LYS A 98 18.54 -7.12 -10.53
C LYS A 98 19.73 -8.03 -10.20
N MET A 99 20.27 -8.71 -11.22
CA MET A 99 21.35 -9.68 -11.03
C MET A 99 22.69 -9.02 -10.72
N ASP A 100 22.91 -7.82 -11.23
CA ASP A 100 24.11 -6.99 -11.06
C ASP A 100 24.12 -6.19 -9.74
N ALA A 101 22.98 -6.07 -9.06
CA ALA A 101 22.89 -5.36 -7.79
C ALA A 101 23.59 -6.11 -6.65
N SER A 102 24.35 -5.36 -5.85
CA SER A 102 24.96 -5.80 -4.60
C SER A 102 23.91 -6.26 -3.57
N PRO A 103 24.29 -7.07 -2.56
CA PRO A 103 23.38 -7.44 -1.47
C PRO A 103 22.76 -6.23 -0.77
N GLU A 104 23.53 -5.16 -0.56
CA GLU A 104 23.10 -3.93 0.08
C GLU A 104 22.04 -3.20 -0.77
N GLU A 105 22.23 -3.11 -2.09
CA GLU A 105 21.26 -2.53 -3.00
C GLU A 105 19.95 -3.34 -3.05
N ARG A 106 20.04 -4.68 -3.04
CA ARG A 106 18.87 -5.56 -3.05
C ARG A 106 18.04 -5.46 -1.77
N ASP A 107 18.68 -5.17 -0.64
CA ASP A 107 18.01 -4.95 0.64
C ASP A 107 17.31 -3.59 0.70
N GLN A 108 17.54 -2.67 -0.24
CA GLN A 108 16.85 -1.37 -0.24
C GLN A 108 15.34 -1.51 -0.50
N ALA A 109 14.56 -0.79 0.29
CA ALA A 109 13.13 -0.64 0.09
C ALA A 109 12.68 0.79 0.36
N GLU A 110 11.61 1.20 -0.33
CA GLU A 110 10.99 2.51 -0.17
C GLU A 110 9.49 2.29 0.07
N ILE A 111 8.96 2.97 1.09
CA ILE A 111 7.53 3.19 1.26
C ILE A 111 7.19 4.55 0.67
N GLN A 112 6.49 4.56 -0.44
CA GLN A 112 6.10 5.77 -1.16
C GLN A 112 4.68 6.16 -0.74
N VAL A 113 4.54 7.26 0.00
CA VAL A 113 3.23 7.84 0.31
C VAL A 113 2.75 8.62 -0.92
N ALA A 114 2.13 7.91 -1.87
CA ALA A 114 1.67 8.48 -3.14
C ALA A 114 0.40 9.34 -3.01
N LYS A 115 -0.38 9.13 -1.96
CA LYS A 115 -1.52 9.98 -1.60
C LYS A 115 -1.58 10.16 -0.10
N GLN A 116 -1.80 11.38 0.34
CA GLN A 116 -2.11 11.72 1.73
C GLN A 116 -3.14 12.85 1.75
N ARG A 117 -4.35 12.59 2.24
CA ARG A 117 -5.44 13.58 2.23
C ARG A 117 -5.17 14.77 3.18
N ASN A 118 -4.47 14.52 4.28
CA ASN A 118 -4.32 15.49 5.38
C ASN A 118 -2.86 15.95 5.58
N GLY A 119 -2.00 15.87 4.57
CA GLY A 119 -0.57 16.12 4.72
C GLY A 119 0.21 15.86 3.43
N PRO A 120 1.54 15.98 3.48
CA PRO A 120 2.39 15.81 2.31
C PRO A 120 2.50 14.34 1.89
N THR A 121 2.78 14.14 0.61
CA THR A 121 3.35 12.91 0.07
C THR A 121 4.85 12.90 0.35
N ASP A 122 5.41 11.72 0.62
CA ASP A 122 6.85 11.57 0.86
C ASP A 122 7.28 10.13 0.60
N LYS A 123 8.59 9.89 0.61
CA LYS A 123 9.23 8.61 0.43
C LYS A 123 10.07 8.28 1.65
N VAL A 124 9.71 7.21 2.33
CA VAL A 124 10.42 6.74 3.51
C VAL A 124 11.27 5.53 3.12
N ARG A 125 12.58 5.62 3.37
CA ARG A 125 13.52 4.56 3.02
C ARG A 125 13.67 3.56 4.16
N PHE A 126 13.76 2.29 3.80
CA PHE A 126 13.88 1.14 4.71
C PHE A 126 14.96 0.18 4.19
N VAL A 127 15.44 -0.65 5.11
CA VAL A 127 16.20 -1.86 4.80
C VAL A 127 15.28 -3.07 4.94
N PHE A 128 15.09 -3.82 3.86
CA PHE A 128 14.29 -5.04 3.84
C PHE A 128 15.16 -6.27 4.01
N ARG A 129 15.12 -6.87 5.21
CA ARG A 129 15.78 -8.13 5.51
C ARG A 129 14.99 -9.29 4.93
N SER A 130 15.31 -9.66 3.69
CA SER A 130 14.60 -10.70 2.92
C SER A 130 14.43 -12.03 3.67
N ARG A 131 15.47 -12.51 4.36
CA ARG A 131 15.45 -13.75 5.16
C ARG A 131 14.47 -13.71 6.34
N LEU A 132 14.13 -12.52 6.83
CA LEU A 132 13.25 -12.31 7.99
C LEU A 132 11.89 -11.73 7.60
N THR A 133 11.67 -11.43 6.32
CA THR A 133 10.47 -10.72 5.83
C THR A 133 10.18 -9.44 6.61
N ARG A 134 11.24 -8.68 6.94
CA ARG A 134 11.19 -7.55 7.87
C ARG A 134 11.69 -6.27 7.24
N PHE A 135 10.95 -5.19 7.43
CA PHE A 135 11.41 -3.83 7.17
C PHE A 135 12.05 -3.27 8.45
N GLU A 136 13.25 -2.73 8.32
CA GLU A 136 14.01 -2.05 9.36
C GLU A 136 14.19 -0.60 8.93
N GLU A 137 14.06 0.33 9.88
CA GLU A 137 14.35 1.74 9.62
C GLU A 137 15.82 1.86 9.19
N ALA A 138 16.05 2.57 8.09
CA ALA A 138 17.40 2.82 7.66
C ALA A 138 18.08 3.80 8.62
N ALA A 139 19.34 3.56 8.96
CA ALA A 139 20.10 4.54 9.72
C ALA A 139 20.09 5.89 8.96
N PRO A 140 20.05 7.06 9.65
CA PRO A 140 19.95 8.36 8.99
C PRO A 140 21.01 8.61 7.91
N ASP A 141 22.16 7.96 8.04
CA ASP A 141 23.34 8.00 7.17
C ASP A 141 23.42 6.83 6.17
N ALA A 142 22.56 5.81 6.27
CA ALA A 142 22.58 4.63 5.40
C ALA A 142 22.36 4.98 3.91
N PHE A 143 21.84 6.17 3.62
CA PHE A 143 21.62 6.67 2.27
C PHE A 143 22.24 8.05 1.98
N SER A 144 23.05 8.60 2.89
CA SER A 144 23.69 9.91 2.69
C SER A 144 24.64 9.94 1.49
N GLN A 145 25.14 8.77 1.07
CA GLN A 145 26.04 8.57 -0.06
C GLN A 145 25.32 8.55 -1.42
N PHE A 146 23.99 8.60 -1.43
CA PHE A 146 23.15 8.45 -2.63
C PHE A 146 22.01 9.48 -2.67
N ALA A 147 22.13 10.59 -1.94
CA ALA A 147 21.30 11.75 -2.20
C ALA A 147 21.58 12.21 -3.65
N PRO A 148 20.56 12.40 -4.50
CA PRO A 148 20.82 13.06 -5.78
C PRO A 148 21.35 14.46 -5.45
N ASP A 149 22.43 14.87 -6.13
CA ASP A 149 22.82 16.28 -6.16
C ASP A 149 21.57 17.08 -6.58
N GLU A 150 21.23 18.11 -5.80
CA GLU A 150 20.05 18.97 -6.03
C GLU A 150 19.97 19.51 -7.47
#